data_AF-A0A962VXK2-F1
#
_entry.id   AF-A0A962VXK2-F1
#
_cell.length_a   1.000
_cell.length_b   1.000
_cell.length_c   1.000
_cell.angle_alpha   90.00
_cell.angle_beta   90.00
_cell.angle_gamma   90.00
#
_symmetry.space_group_name_H-M   'P 1'
#
loop_
_entity.id
_entity.type
_entity.pdbx_description
1 polymer ?
#
loop_
_entity_poly.entity_id
_entity_poly.type
_entity_poly.pdbx_seq_one_letter_code
_entity_poly.pdbx_strand_id
1 'polypeptide(L)'
;MSKAATVTMIETQAEGFFLVPFNRLHLSEKNVRKAKPNKVALAELAANIAQKGIRQNLIVEPSEQTEGYFAVLAGGRRWRAVEALVNAGTLDADYP
;
A
#
# COMPACT_ATOMS: atom_id res chain seq x y z
N MET A 1 12.68 -22.39 -23.75
CA MET A 1 12.83 -20.94 -24.04
C MET A 1 11.80 -20.21 -23.17
N SER A 2 12.06 -20.12 -21.87
CA SER A 2 12.56 -18.91 -21.19
C SER A 2 11.44 -17.86 -21.07
N LYS A 3 10.90 -17.60 -19.88
CA LYS A 3 11.65 -16.93 -18.80
C LYS A 3 10.95 -17.17 -17.46
N ALA A 4 11.72 -17.69 -16.50
CA ALA A 4 11.38 -17.65 -15.08
C ALA A 4 11.34 -16.19 -14.63
N ALA A 5 10.23 -15.78 -14.02
CA ALA A 5 10.20 -14.63 -13.14
C ALA A 5 9.94 -15.19 -11.75
N THR A 6 11.03 -15.41 -11.02
CA THR A 6 11.08 -15.84 -9.64
C THR A 6 10.25 -14.89 -8.79
N VAL A 7 9.02 -15.29 -8.46
CA VAL A 7 8.32 -14.77 -7.30
C VAL A 7 9.05 -15.35 -6.11
N THR A 8 9.93 -14.56 -5.51
CA THR A 8 10.43 -14.86 -4.17
C THR A 8 9.22 -14.76 -3.25
N MET A 9 8.53 -15.90 -3.09
CA MET A 9 7.57 -16.12 -2.03
C MET A 9 8.34 -15.88 -0.73
N ILE A 10 8.10 -14.72 -0.11
CA ILE A 10 8.63 -14.42 1.20
C ILE A 10 7.88 -15.32 2.16
N GLU A 11 8.60 -16.32 2.67
CA GLU A 11 8.14 -17.25 3.68
C GLU A 11 7.46 -16.51 4.82
N THR A 12 6.34 -17.07 5.27
CA THR A 12 5.66 -16.72 6.51
C THR A 12 6.64 -16.60 7.66
N GLN A 13 7.06 -15.37 7.95
CA GLN A 13 7.64 -14.96 9.22
C GLN A 13 6.82 -13.77 9.70
N ALA A 14 5.85 -14.05 10.56
CA ALA A 14 5.06 -13.04 11.25
C ALA A 14 5.88 -12.41 12.38
N GLU A 15 6.99 -11.73 12.06
CA GLU A 15 7.76 -10.82 12.94
C GLU A 15 8.73 -10.01 12.04
N GLY A 16 8.21 -9.10 11.21
CA GLY A 16 9.04 -8.29 10.31
C GLY A 16 8.25 -7.33 9.42
N PHE A 17 8.92 -6.36 8.81
CA PHE A 17 8.35 -5.53 7.75
C PHE A 17 8.93 -5.97 6.40
N PHE A 18 8.11 -5.93 5.36
CA PHE A 18 8.50 -6.20 3.98
C PHE A 18 7.93 -5.11 3.08
N LEU A 19 8.57 -4.91 1.93
CA LEU A 19 8.14 -3.92 0.94
C LEU A 19 7.14 -4.55 -0.01
N VAL A 20 6.05 -3.84 -0.27
CA VAL A 20 4.99 -4.32 -1.16
C VAL A 20 4.72 -3.24 -2.20
N PRO A 21 4.91 -3.54 -3.49
CA PRO A 21 4.54 -2.62 -4.56
C PRO A 21 3.09 -2.15 -4.41
N PHE A 22 2.85 -0.85 -4.51
CA PHE A 22 1.52 -0.25 -4.31
C PHE A 22 0.45 -0.86 -5.21
N ASN A 23 0.78 -1.20 -6.45
CA ASN A 23 -0.11 -1.90 -7.39
C ASN A 23 -0.58 -3.29 -6.92
N ARG A 24 0.04 -3.88 -5.90
CA ARG A 24 -0.38 -5.14 -5.27
C ARG A 24 -1.20 -4.92 -3.99
N LEU A 25 -1.48 -3.67 -3.63
CA LEU A 25 -2.26 -3.30 -2.45
C LEU A 25 -3.66 -2.86 -2.84
N HIS A 26 -4.65 -3.38 -2.13
CA HIS A 26 -6.01 -2.85 -2.18
C HIS A 26 -6.55 -2.59 -0.78
N LEU A 27 -7.52 -1.70 -0.66
CA LEU A 27 -8.11 -1.37 0.63
C LEU A 27 -9.10 -2.47 1.06
N SER A 28 -8.92 -3.04 2.26
CA SER A 28 -9.83 -4.05 2.81
C SER A 28 -11.12 -3.42 3.35
N GLU A 29 -12.24 -4.14 3.25
CA GLU A 29 -13.50 -3.79 3.95
C GLU A 29 -13.36 -3.84 5.47
N LYS A 30 -12.43 -4.68 5.97
CA LYS A 30 -12.09 -4.81 7.39
C LYS A 30 -11.29 -3.59 7.90
N ASN A 31 -11.02 -2.58 7.05
CA ASN A 31 -10.23 -1.44 7.45
C ASN A 31 -10.86 -0.71 8.65
N VAL A 32 -10.06 -0.48 9.69
CA VAL A 32 -10.53 0.17 10.93
C VAL A 32 -11.07 1.58 10.70
N ARG A 33 -10.69 2.25 9.60
CA ARG A 33 -11.15 3.58 9.25
C ARG A 33 -12.18 3.54 8.12
N LYS A 34 -13.45 3.57 8.50
CA LYS A 34 -14.61 3.57 7.59
C LYS A 34 -15.00 4.96 7.07
N ALA A 35 -14.60 6.03 7.77
CA ALA A 35 -14.95 7.40 7.40
C ALA A 35 -14.16 7.90 6.18
N LYS A 36 -14.84 8.62 5.26
CA LYS A 36 -14.20 9.30 4.14
C LYS A 36 -13.15 10.31 4.66
N PRO A 37 -11.93 10.34 4.10
CA PRO A 37 -10.92 11.31 4.52
C PRO A 37 -11.38 12.75 4.23
N ASN A 38 -11.05 13.68 5.13
CA ASN A 38 -11.08 15.10 4.78
C ASN A 38 -10.07 15.33 3.64
N LYS A 39 -10.53 15.94 2.54
CA LYS A 39 -9.71 16.15 1.33
C LYS A 39 -8.47 17.01 1.60
N VAL A 40 -8.60 18.05 2.41
CA VAL A 40 -7.47 18.95 2.76
C VAL A 40 -6.41 18.17 3.54
N ALA A 41 -6.84 17.49 4.61
CA ALA A 41 -5.94 16.69 5.44
C ALA A 41 -5.35 15.44 4.72
N LEU A 42 -5.94 15.02 3.59
CA LEU A 42 -5.38 13.99 2.72
C LEU A 42 -4.32 14.57 1.81
N ALA A 43 -4.58 15.73 1.19
CA ALA A 43 -3.61 16.43 0.34
C ALA A 43 -2.35 16.84 1.11
N GLU A 44 -2.49 17.34 2.34
CA GLU A 44 -1.35 17.65 3.21
C GLU A 44 -0.53 16.40 3.54
N LEU A 45 -1.20 15.28 3.80
CA LEU A 45 -0.53 14.00 4.05
C LEU A 45 0.19 13.49 2.80
N ALA A 46 -0.43 13.62 1.62
CA ALA A 46 0.18 13.25 0.35
C ALA A 46 1.44 14.09 0.08
N ALA A 47 1.36 15.42 0.25
CA ALA A 47 2.52 16.29 0.12
C ALA A 47 3.66 15.90 1.09
N ASN A 48 3.31 15.52 2.32
CA ASN A 48 4.30 15.05 3.30
C ASN A 48 4.95 13.73 2.87
N ILE A 49 4.17 12.77 2.37
CA ILE A 49 4.67 11.48 1.86
C ILE A 49 5.56 11.69 0.63
N ALA A 50 5.19 12.58 -0.28
CA ALA A 50 6.01 12.89 -1.45
C ALA A 50 7.39 13.45 -1.07
N GLN A 51 7.49 14.20 0.04
CA GLN A 51 8.75 14.80 0.50
C GLN A 51 9.57 13.90 1.42
N LYS A 52 8.91 13.17 2.33
CA LYS A 52 9.56 12.46 3.45
C LYS A 52 9.37 10.95 3.41
N GLY A 53 8.55 10.45 2.49
CA GLY A 53 8.14 9.05 2.45
C GLY A 53 7.14 8.68 3.54
N ILE A 54 6.75 7.40 3.54
CA ILE A 54 5.85 6.85 4.55
C ILE A 54 6.62 6.62 5.86
N ARG A 55 6.25 7.33 6.93
CA ARG A 55 6.87 7.18 8.25
C ARG A 55 6.32 6.00 9.07
N GLN A 56 5.07 5.64 8.84
CA GLN A 56 4.37 4.60 9.59
C GLN A 56 3.90 3.54 8.60
N ASN A 57 4.27 2.29 8.83
CA ASN A 57 3.98 1.18 7.92
C ASN A 57 2.47 0.85 7.90
N LEU A 58 2.00 0.34 6.77
CA LEU A 58 0.64 -0.19 6.65
C LEU A 58 0.55 -1.55 7.34
N ILE A 59 -0.64 -1.89 7.86
CA ILE A 59 -0.93 -3.25 8.30
C ILE A 59 -1.74 -3.90 7.21
N VAL A 60 -1.25 -5.04 6.72
CA VAL A 60 -1.83 -5.77 5.60
C VAL A 60 -2.04 -7.23 5.96
N GLU A 61 -3.01 -7.85 5.31
CA GLU A 61 -3.18 -9.31 5.27
C GLU A 61 -3.06 -9.80 3.82
N PRO A 62 -2.64 -11.04 3.57
CA PRO A 62 -2.74 -11.65 2.24
C PRO A 62 -4.18 -11.57 1.73
N SER A 63 -4.36 -11.24 0.45
CA SER A 63 -5.69 -11.22 -0.16
C SER A 63 -6.24 -12.64 -0.27
N GLU A 64 -7.48 -12.84 0.14
CA GLU A 64 -8.21 -14.09 -0.11
C GLU A 64 -8.66 -14.23 -1.57
N GLN A 65 -8.72 -13.11 -2.32
CA GLN A 65 -9.27 -13.06 -3.67
C GLN A 65 -8.20 -13.19 -4.75
N THR A 66 -6.98 -12.70 -4.51
CA THR A 66 -5.92 -12.68 -5.52
C THR A 66 -4.57 -13.01 -4.91
N GLU A 67 -3.99 -14.12 -5.34
CA GLU A 67 -2.68 -14.55 -4.86
C GLU A 67 -1.59 -13.52 -5.19
N GLY A 68 -0.71 -13.25 -4.23
CA GLY A 68 0.35 -12.25 -4.36
C GLY A 68 -0.09 -10.79 -4.15
N TYR A 69 -1.37 -10.55 -3.83
CA TYR A 69 -1.88 -9.24 -3.43
C TYR A 69 -2.11 -9.19 -1.91
N PHE A 70 -2.15 -7.98 -1.38
CA PHE A 70 -2.38 -7.74 0.04
C PHE A 70 -3.49 -6.72 0.26
N ALA A 71 -4.32 -6.99 1.27
CA ALA A 71 -5.44 -6.16 1.68
C ALA A 71 -5.04 -5.29 2.88
N VAL A 72 -5.25 -3.97 2.77
CA VAL A 72 -4.85 -3.01 3.81
C VAL A 72 -5.89 -2.96 4.94
N LEU A 73 -5.53 -3.50 6.10
CA LEU A 73 -6.33 -3.52 7.34
C LEU A 73 -6.21 -2.22 8.13
N ALA A 74 -5.02 -1.62 8.20
CA ALA A 74 -4.81 -0.36 8.90
C ALA A 74 -3.91 0.59 8.11
N GLY A 75 -4.19 1.89 8.27
CA GLY A 75 -3.46 2.94 7.53
C GLY A 75 -4.13 3.41 6.25
N GLY A 76 -5.45 3.24 6.11
CA GLY A 76 -6.19 3.62 4.89
C GLY A 76 -6.09 5.10 4.48
N ARG A 77 -5.61 6.01 5.33
CA ARG A 77 -5.25 7.39 4.93
C ARG A 77 -3.94 7.45 4.15
N ARG A 78 -2.93 6.69 4.58
CA ARG A 78 -1.63 6.61 3.93
C ARG A 78 -1.78 5.93 2.58
N TRP A 79 -2.53 4.83 2.52
CA TRP A 79 -2.87 4.17 1.25
C TRP A 79 -3.54 5.14 0.26
N ARG A 80 -4.59 5.87 0.68
CA ARG A 80 -5.26 6.88 -0.19
C ARG A 80 -4.37 8.07 -0.57
N ALA A 81 -3.42 8.44 0.29
CA ALA A 81 -2.50 9.52 -0.02
C ALA A 81 -1.51 9.08 -1.11
N VAL A 82 -1.00 7.84 -1.02
CA VAL A 82 -0.17 7.24 -2.07
C VAL A 82 -0.99 7.05 -3.36
N GLU A 83 -2.22 6.54 -3.25
CA GLU A 83 -3.15 6.43 -4.39
C GLU A 83 -3.30 7.77 -5.13
N ALA A 84 -3.51 8.87 -4.38
CA ALA A 84 -3.62 10.20 -4.96
C ALA A 84 -2.33 10.65 -5.66
N LEU A 85 -1.15 10.33 -5.10
CA LEU A 85 0.14 10.67 -5.71
C LEU A 85 0.44 9.84 -6.96
N VAL A 86 0.08 8.56 -6.95
CA VAL A 86 0.22 7.67 -8.11
C VAL A 86 -0.70 8.14 -9.24
N ASN A 87 -1.96 8.46 -8.92
CA ASN A 87 -2.91 9.00 -9.89
C ASN A 87 -2.47 10.38 -10.42
N ALA A 88 -1.74 11.16 -9.62
CA ALA A 88 -1.14 12.42 -10.04
C ALA A 88 0.19 12.26 -10.81
N GLY A 89 0.70 11.04 -10.96
CA GLY A 89 1.99 10.76 -11.60
C GLY A 89 3.22 11.23 -10.80
N THR A 90 3.04 11.55 -9.51
CA THR A 90 4.14 11.96 -8.63
C THR A 90 4.92 10.76 -8.09
N LEU A 91 4.24 9.63 -7.88
CA LEU A 91 4.84 8.35 -7.48
C LEU A 91 4.53 7.29 -8.53
N ASP A 92 5.45 6.34 -8.71
CA ASP A 92 5.23 5.18 -9.57
C ASP A 92 4.26 4.18 -8.93
N ALA A 93 3.57 3.39 -9.76
CA ALA A 93 2.66 2.35 -9.30
C ALA A 93 3.37 1.22 -8.51
N ASP A 94 4.68 1.08 -8.69
CA ASP A 94 5.53 0.14 -7.96
C ASP A 94 6.14 0.74 -6.68
N TYR A 95 5.63 1.90 -6.22
CA TYR A 95 6.08 2.53 -4.97
C TYR A 95 6.01 1.51 -3.80
N PRO A 96 7.08 1.37 -3.00
CA PRO A 96 7.23 0.29 -2.04
C PRO A 96 6.45 0.48 -0.72
#